data_AF-A0A838EEC0-F1
#
_entry.id   AF-A0A838EEC0-F1
#
_cell.length_a   1.000
_cell.length_b   1.000
_cell.length_c   1.000
_cell.angle_alpha   90.00
_cell.angle_beta   90.00
_cell.angle_gamma   90.00
#
_symmetry.space_group_name_H-M   'P 1'
#
loop_
_entity.id
_entity.type
_entity.pdbx_description
1 polymer ?
#
loop_
_entity_poly.entity_id
_entity_poly.type
_entity_poly.pdbx_seq_one_letter_code
_entity_poly.pdbx_strand_id
1 'polypeptide(L)'
;MEQKQKKRFPFFTIPAPKFLMADLKKMDDFVVMVRITPKITLLHYIERTLYLTAFFIYSFLIIIQVLYIALNVPLLKLLAFVLHNGGVIIASMRGTPILPTQQQGVLYFWLLLLLVVSTIWILSQTKRAFRDLHGLRSLHRMTPQQRSEFALQKFLRLSLPVWLSPSITYDPTPKELLTVLREREQAITGQTQAIVAALVEDDDAEEEEEEQPSFHFLLTLTDRLSLSILGSSGKQLTIRLNDAGASQVGFLATHGQGEWTAREEFFKKYLYTIGQDNLFTRHHKRTNAQINARAQKEGFFPQRAVEQDQENTDVDTSSALSNEDEHDEETAATEEQENQHEEINLFEHKKEGLDSFWRLTPLCSIEVFPFLRSFFQQVKRAQALPEDPTLLSLEELRQGCHHLMEEYGLGFLADHIKENDDLWHWALPLYQEYREQCLSILNYAIVRESTFLETLTDPKEKHAVITSIAQLYGWSAIVATGLDLKDGGLFSEEDIKKSLSYYGQMRKRSDAKQVYQRYSELRSRVDPSYIPSEELQTLVDAVLYPKRNSSRSRKAAREKP
;
A
#
# COMPACT_ATOMS: atom_id res chain seq x y z
N MET A 1 -49.01 6.20 32.65
CA MET A 1 -48.40 7.48 32.22
C MET A 1 -47.85 7.31 30.83
N GLU A 2 -48.63 7.67 29.80
CA GLU A 2 -48.23 7.55 28.40
C GLU A 2 -47.28 8.69 28.02
N GLN A 3 -46.03 8.35 27.72
CA GLN A 3 -45.08 9.30 27.15
C GLN A 3 -45.33 9.48 25.65
N LYS A 4 -45.84 10.66 25.29
CA LYS A 4 -45.93 11.17 23.91
C LYS A 4 -44.55 11.12 23.23
N GLN A 5 -44.42 10.27 22.22
CA GLN A 5 -43.28 10.30 21.29
C GLN A 5 -43.27 11.63 20.53
N LYS A 6 -42.21 12.43 20.74
CA LYS A 6 -41.92 13.63 19.94
C LYS A 6 -41.54 13.22 18.52
N LYS A 7 -42.35 13.63 17.53
CA LYS A 7 -42.00 13.54 16.10
C LYS A 7 -40.71 14.33 15.85
N ARG A 8 -39.66 13.63 15.39
CA ARG A 8 -38.40 14.24 14.91
C ARG A 8 -38.48 14.46 13.39
N PHE A 9 -37.89 15.56 12.94
CA PHE A 9 -37.77 15.97 11.54
C PHE A 9 -36.98 14.95 10.69
N PRO A 10 -37.23 14.88 9.37
CA PRO A 10 -36.55 13.93 8.49
C PRO A 10 -35.12 14.40 8.21
N PHE A 11 -34.14 13.66 8.71
CA PHE A 11 -32.79 13.71 8.15
C PHE A 11 -32.76 12.82 6.91
N PHE A 12 -32.25 13.34 5.80
CA PHE A 12 -31.92 12.54 4.63
C PHE A 12 -30.83 11.55 5.04
N THR A 13 -31.22 10.30 5.27
CA THR A 13 -30.32 9.16 5.34
C THR A 13 -30.07 8.71 3.90
N ILE A 14 -28.83 8.83 3.45
CA ILE A 14 -28.39 8.17 2.22
C ILE A 14 -28.27 6.69 2.60
N PRO A 15 -29.09 5.78 2.05
CA PRO A 15 -28.99 4.36 2.41
C PRO A 15 -27.62 3.83 1.96
N ALA A 16 -26.93 3.15 2.87
CA ALA A 16 -25.76 2.37 2.50
C ALA A 16 -26.17 1.39 1.38
N PRO A 17 -25.38 1.25 0.31
CA PRO A 17 -25.74 0.36 -0.78
C PRO A 17 -25.84 -1.08 -0.26
N LYS A 18 -26.87 -1.81 -0.71
CA LYS A 18 -27.34 -3.08 -0.13
C LYS A 18 -26.26 -4.17 -0.04
N PHE A 19 -25.18 -4.09 -0.82
CA PHE A 19 -24.08 -5.06 -0.79
C PHE A 19 -23.27 -5.01 0.52
N LEU A 20 -23.09 -3.83 1.12
CA LEU A 20 -22.36 -3.68 2.39
C LEU A 20 -23.15 -4.16 3.61
N MET A 21 -24.48 -4.17 3.55
CA MET A 21 -25.31 -4.66 4.65
C MET A 21 -25.35 -6.19 4.75
N ALA A 22 -24.96 -6.92 3.69
CA ALA A 22 -24.88 -8.37 3.70
C ALA A 22 -23.56 -8.88 4.32
N ASP A 23 -22.45 -8.14 4.12
CA ASP A 23 -21.12 -8.53 4.60
C ASP A 23 -20.81 -8.14 6.05
N LEU A 24 -21.49 -7.12 6.59
CA LEU A 24 -21.32 -6.69 7.99
C LEU A 24 -21.75 -7.74 9.04
N LYS A 25 -22.39 -8.83 8.64
CA LYS A 25 -22.83 -9.91 9.54
C LYS A 25 -21.84 -11.07 9.65
N LYS A 26 -20.74 -11.08 8.88
CA LYS A 26 -19.91 -12.30 8.70
C LYS A 26 -18.40 -12.14 8.87
N MET A 27 -17.87 -10.97 9.20
CA MET A 27 -16.41 -10.79 9.28
C MET A 27 -15.97 -10.19 10.62
N ASP A 28 -15.24 -11.01 11.39
CA ASP A 28 -14.76 -10.69 12.73
C ASP A 28 -13.44 -9.90 12.77
N ASP A 29 -12.71 -9.76 11.65
CA ASP A 29 -11.42 -9.07 11.65
C ASP A 29 -11.29 -8.06 10.49
N PHE A 30 -11.30 -6.78 10.83
CA PHE A 30 -10.83 -5.69 9.97
C PHE A 30 -9.65 -5.00 10.63
N VAL A 31 -8.45 -5.10 10.03
CA VAL A 31 -7.34 -4.20 10.33
C VAL A 31 -7.56 -2.90 9.57
N VAL A 32 -8.21 -1.93 10.21
CA VAL A 32 -8.34 -0.58 9.66
C VAL A 32 -7.01 0.15 9.87
N MET A 33 -6.24 0.34 8.81
CA MET A 33 -5.08 1.26 8.83
C MET A 33 -5.58 2.69 9.04
N VAL A 34 -5.60 3.10 10.30
CA VAL A 34 -5.92 4.47 10.69
C VAL A 34 -4.68 5.32 10.50
N ARG A 35 -4.70 6.23 9.52
CA ARG A 35 -3.66 7.26 9.40
C ARG A 35 -3.83 8.30 10.52
N ILE A 36 -3.17 8.04 11.65
CA ILE A 36 -3.04 8.99 12.76
C ILE A 36 -2.03 10.05 12.32
N THR A 37 -2.52 11.19 11.80
CA THR A 37 -1.67 12.37 11.59
C THR A 37 -1.72 13.22 12.84
N PRO A 38 -0.66 13.27 13.66
CA PRO A 38 -0.60 14.23 14.76
C PRO A 38 -0.52 15.64 14.15
N LYS A 39 -1.67 16.33 14.06
CA LYS A 39 -1.76 17.73 13.59
C LYS A 39 -1.28 18.73 14.65
N ILE A 40 -0.26 18.36 15.41
CA ILE A 40 0.37 19.22 16.42
C ILE A 40 1.73 19.65 15.87
N THR A 41 1.75 20.22 14.66
CA THR A 41 2.93 20.90 14.14
C THR A 41 2.81 22.39 14.44
N LEU A 42 3.94 23.03 14.76
CA LEU A 42 4.01 24.48 15.00
C LEU A 42 3.48 25.28 13.80
N LEU A 43 3.65 24.73 12.59
CA LEU A 43 3.11 25.31 11.36
C LEU A 43 1.57 25.32 11.33
N HIS A 44 0.91 24.27 11.84
CA HIS A 44 -0.55 24.25 11.97
C HIS A 44 -1.06 25.26 12.99
N TYR A 45 -0.28 25.51 14.06
CA TYR A 45 -0.62 26.54 15.03
C TYR A 45 -0.60 27.95 14.39
N ILE A 46 0.48 28.27 13.67
CA ILE A 46 0.62 29.55 12.94
C ILE A 46 -0.52 29.72 11.92
N GLU A 47 -0.80 28.67 11.14
CA GLU A 47 -1.89 28.66 10.16
C GLU A 47 -3.25 28.97 10.80
N ARG A 48 -3.56 28.34 11.95
CA ARG A 48 -4.82 28.58 12.67
C ARG A 48 -4.89 29.98 13.28
N THR A 49 -3.79 30.51 13.80
CA THR A 49 -3.74 31.89 14.30
C THR A 49 -3.94 32.90 13.17
N LEU A 50 -3.35 32.68 11.99
CA LEU A 50 -3.56 33.51 10.80
C LEU A 50 -5.02 33.50 10.32
N TYR A 51 -5.68 32.34 10.33
CA TYR A 51 -7.11 32.27 10.01
C TYR A 51 -7.96 33.06 11.00
N LEU A 52 -7.60 33.04 12.28
CA LEU A 52 -8.32 33.77 13.32
C LEU A 52 -8.13 35.29 13.20
N THR A 53 -6.92 35.76 12.89
CA THR A 53 -6.66 37.19 12.65
C THR A 53 -7.37 37.68 11.39
N ALA A 54 -7.30 36.91 10.29
CA ALA A 54 -8.05 37.19 9.07
C ALA A 54 -9.55 37.29 9.36
N PHE A 55 -10.10 36.38 10.18
CA PHE A 55 -11.50 36.43 10.59
C PHE A 55 -11.90 37.76 11.26
N PHE A 56 -11.11 38.23 12.22
CA PHE A 56 -11.42 39.49 12.91
C PHE A 56 -11.39 40.67 11.95
N ILE A 57 -10.42 40.72 11.04
CA ILE A 57 -10.31 41.76 10.01
C ILE A 57 -11.54 41.73 9.09
N TYR A 58 -11.90 40.56 8.55
CA TYR A 58 -13.07 40.43 7.67
C TYR A 58 -14.38 40.75 8.40
N SER A 59 -14.54 40.31 9.63
CA SER A 59 -15.73 40.60 10.43
C SER A 59 -15.89 42.10 10.68
N PHE A 60 -14.78 42.79 10.98
CA PHE A 60 -14.76 44.23 11.14
C PHE A 60 -15.14 44.96 9.85
N LEU A 61 -14.58 44.55 8.71
CA LEU A 61 -14.93 45.10 7.39
C LEU A 61 -16.41 44.89 7.05
N ILE A 62 -16.95 43.71 7.35
CA ILE A 62 -18.36 43.39 7.14
C ILE A 62 -19.25 44.27 8.02
N ILE A 63 -18.91 44.46 9.29
CA ILE A 63 -19.66 45.35 10.20
C ILE A 63 -19.67 46.79 9.66
N ILE A 64 -18.53 47.30 9.19
CA ILE A 64 -18.44 48.63 8.57
C ILE A 64 -19.32 48.72 7.32
N GLN A 65 -19.28 47.72 6.44
CA GLN A 65 -20.10 47.71 5.22
C GLN A 65 -21.59 47.64 5.53
N VAL A 66 -22.00 46.79 6.48
CA VAL A 66 -23.39 46.70 6.92
C VAL A 66 -23.84 48.01 7.55
N LEU A 67 -23.01 48.66 8.37
CA LEU A 67 -23.29 49.96 8.97
C LEU A 67 -23.42 51.05 7.89
N TYR A 68 -22.52 51.06 6.90
CA TYR A 68 -22.57 51.98 5.76
C TYR A 68 -23.85 51.81 4.95
N ILE A 69 -24.27 50.56 4.68
CA ILE A 69 -25.52 50.26 3.98
C ILE A 69 -26.72 50.69 4.82
N ALA A 70 -26.73 50.38 6.12
CA ALA A 70 -27.84 50.72 7.01
C ALA A 70 -28.02 52.24 7.18
N LEU A 71 -26.93 53.01 7.16
CA LEU A 71 -26.97 54.48 7.24
C LEU A 71 -27.41 55.13 5.92
N ASN A 72 -27.03 54.57 4.77
CA ASN A 72 -27.31 55.19 3.47
C ASN A 72 -28.59 54.66 2.79
N VAL A 73 -29.08 53.47 3.15
CA VAL A 73 -30.21 52.82 2.49
C VAL A 73 -31.30 52.51 3.53
N PRO A 74 -32.50 53.12 3.43
CA PRO A 74 -33.60 52.77 4.32
C PRO A 74 -34.01 51.30 4.09
N LEU A 75 -33.91 50.48 5.14
CA LEU A 75 -34.13 49.01 5.11
C LEU A 75 -35.42 48.58 4.41
N LEU A 76 -36.49 49.36 4.53
CA LEU A 76 -37.77 49.13 3.85
C LEU A 76 -37.65 49.15 2.32
N LYS A 77 -36.79 50.00 1.76
CA LYS A 77 -36.54 50.04 0.30
C LYS A 77 -35.78 48.80 -0.18
N LEU A 78 -34.92 48.22 0.65
CA LEU A 78 -34.16 47.02 0.29
C LEU A 78 -35.05 45.78 0.25
N LEU A 79 -35.97 45.65 1.22
CA LEU A 79 -36.98 44.58 1.21
C LEU A 79 -37.94 44.71 0.01
N ALA A 80 -38.45 45.94 -0.22
CA ALA A 80 -39.29 46.23 -1.38
C ALA A 80 -38.55 45.97 -2.70
N PHE A 81 -37.25 46.29 -2.76
CA PHE A 81 -36.40 46.01 -3.93
C PHE A 81 -36.27 44.51 -4.22
N VAL A 82 -36.05 43.66 -3.21
CA VAL A 82 -35.97 42.21 -3.38
C VAL A 82 -37.31 41.61 -3.83
N LEU A 83 -38.41 42.07 -3.23
CA LEU A 83 -39.77 41.65 -3.62
C LEU A 83 -40.10 42.06 -5.06
N HIS A 84 -39.74 43.28 -5.45
CA HIS A 84 -40.07 43.81 -6.78
C HIS A 84 -39.14 43.27 -7.89
N ASN A 85 -37.87 43.01 -7.59
CA ASN A 85 -36.88 42.56 -8.56
C ASN A 85 -36.56 41.06 -8.49
N GLY A 86 -37.27 40.29 -7.67
CA GLY A 86 -37.05 38.84 -7.52
C GLY A 86 -37.12 38.09 -8.85
N GLY A 87 -38.04 38.48 -9.74
CA GLY A 87 -38.14 37.91 -11.09
C GLY A 87 -36.90 38.18 -11.95
N VAL A 88 -36.32 39.38 -11.85
CA VAL A 88 -35.11 39.79 -12.59
C VAL A 88 -33.87 39.05 -12.06
N ILE A 89 -33.81 38.81 -10.75
CA ILE A 89 -32.73 38.02 -10.12
C ILE A 89 -32.77 36.57 -10.62
N ILE A 90 -33.95 35.93 -10.65
CA ILE A 90 -34.11 34.57 -11.18
C ILE A 90 -33.74 34.51 -12.67
N ALA A 91 -34.13 35.53 -13.44
CA ALA A 91 -33.77 35.63 -14.85
C ALA A 91 -32.24 35.76 -15.02
N SER A 92 -31.56 36.54 -14.17
CA SER A 92 -30.09 36.67 -14.20
C SER A 92 -29.35 35.35 -13.97
N MET A 93 -29.87 34.47 -13.09
CA MET A 93 -29.28 33.14 -12.88
C MET A 93 -29.41 32.23 -14.10
N ARG A 94 -30.37 32.49 -14.99
CA ARG A 94 -30.58 31.75 -16.24
C ARG A 94 -29.82 32.35 -17.43
N GLY A 95 -29.00 33.39 -17.21
CA GLY A 95 -28.20 34.02 -18.25
C GLY A 95 -28.98 34.94 -19.18
N THR A 96 -30.17 35.40 -18.81
CA THR A 96 -30.91 36.38 -19.64
C THR A 96 -30.32 37.78 -19.49
N PRO A 97 -30.20 38.57 -20.57
CA PRO A 97 -29.69 39.94 -20.51
C PRO A 97 -30.59 40.83 -19.64
N ILE A 98 -29.98 41.56 -18.70
CA ILE A 98 -30.66 42.44 -17.73
C ILE A 98 -30.72 43.86 -18.30
N LEU A 99 -31.88 44.53 -18.18
CA LEU A 99 -32.02 45.93 -18.58
C LEU A 99 -31.04 46.84 -17.79
N PRO A 100 -30.40 47.83 -18.44
CA PRO A 100 -29.38 48.67 -17.82
C PRO A 100 -29.87 49.42 -16.58
N THR A 101 -31.17 49.74 -16.51
CA THR A 101 -31.79 50.39 -15.33
C THR A 101 -31.81 49.51 -14.08
N GLN A 102 -31.71 48.19 -14.23
CA GLN A 102 -31.76 47.21 -13.12
C GLN A 102 -30.39 46.61 -12.78
N GLN A 103 -29.35 46.88 -13.57
CA GLN A 103 -28.01 46.29 -13.40
C GLN A 103 -27.39 46.63 -12.04
N GLN A 104 -27.49 47.89 -11.59
CA GLN A 104 -26.93 48.29 -10.30
C GLN A 104 -27.56 47.53 -9.13
N GLY A 105 -28.88 47.34 -9.16
CA GLY A 105 -29.60 46.64 -8.11
C GLY A 105 -29.28 45.14 -8.06
N VAL A 106 -29.10 44.51 -9.22
CA VAL A 106 -28.65 43.10 -9.30
C VAL A 106 -27.22 42.96 -8.75
N LEU A 107 -26.33 43.92 -9.02
CA LEU A 107 -24.96 43.91 -8.50
C LEU A 107 -24.95 44.03 -6.96
N TYR A 108 -25.75 44.92 -6.38
CA TYR A 108 -25.87 45.03 -4.92
C TYR A 108 -26.43 43.75 -4.28
N PHE A 109 -27.39 43.09 -4.93
CA PHE A 109 -27.94 41.82 -4.44
C PHE A 109 -26.88 40.71 -4.39
N TRP A 110 -26.08 40.55 -5.45
CA TRP A 110 -25.02 39.54 -5.48
C TRP A 110 -23.92 39.82 -4.46
N LEU A 111 -23.56 41.10 -4.27
CA LEU A 111 -22.59 41.50 -3.26
C LEU A 111 -23.10 41.17 -1.85
N LEU A 112 -24.38 41.42 -1.57
CA LEU A 112 -25.02 41.06 -0.30
C LEU A 112 -25.07 39.55 -0.10
N LEU A 113 -25.43 38.77 -1.13
CA LEU A 113 -25.42 37.31 -1.07
C LEU A 113 -24.02 36.76 -0.78
N LEU A 114 -23.00 37.27 -1.47
CA LEU A 114 -21.60 36.87 -1.27
C LEU A 114 -21.14 37.19 0.16
N LEU A 115 -21.55 38.34 0.71
CA LEU A 115 -21.27 38.72 2.09
C LEU A 115 -21.93 37.77 3.10
N VAL A 116 -23.20 37.39 2.89
CA VAL A 116 -23.90 36.41 3.73
C VAL A 116 -23.26 35.02 3.66
N VAL A 117 -22.92 34.54 2.45
CA VAL A 117 -22.25 33.24 2.31
C VAL A 117 -20.85 33.27 2.95
N SER A 118 -20.10 34.35 2.76
CA SER A 118 -18.78 34.53 3.36
C SER A 118 -18.84 34.56 4.88
N THR A 119 -19.80 35.29 5.48
CA THR A 119 -20.00 35.31 6.94
C THR A 119 -20.32 33.93 7.50
N ILE A 120 -21.23 33.17 6.86
CA ILE A 120 -21.58 31.81 7.30
C ILE A 120 -20.36 30.87 7.22
N TRP A 121 -19.63 30.92 6.10
CA TRP A 121 -18.44 30.10 5.89
C TRP A 121 -17.35 30.41 6.94
N ILE A 122 -17.09 31.69 7.15
CA ILE A 122 -16.12 32.19 8.12
C ILE A 122 -16.52 31.80 9.56
N LEU A 123 -17.79 31.97 9.96
CA LEU A 123 -18.30 31.56 11.28
C LEU A 123 -18.17 30.05 11.52
N SER A 124 -18.33 29.25 10.47
CA SER A 124 -18.14 27.79 10.55
C SER A 124 -16.66 27.44 10.79
N GLN A 125 -15.74 28.11 10.09
CA GLN A 125 -14.30 27.89 10.26
C GLN A 125 -13.80 28.36 11.63
N THR A 126 -14.32 29.47 12.16
CA THR A 126 -13.87 30.03 13.44
C THR A 126 -14.34 29.20 14.63
N LYS A 127 -15.57 28.67 14.60
CA LYS A 127 -16.01 27.68 15.60
C LYS A 127 -15.10 26.46 15.66
N ARG A 128 -14.61 25.99 14.50
CA ARG A 128 -13.65 24.88 14.43
C ARG A 128 -12.30 25.29 15.00
N ALA A 129 -11.74 26.41 14.57
CA ALA A 129 -10.44 26.91 15.04
C ALA A 129 -10.44 27.17 16.56
N PHE A 130 -11.50 27.76 17.11
CA PHE A 130 -11.62 28.04 18.53
C PHE A 130 -11.71 26.78 19.37
N ARG A 131 -12.46 25.76 18.91
CA ARG A 131 -12.52 24.45 19.57
C ARG A 131 -11.16 23.76 19.59
N ASP A 132 -10.47 23.78 18.46
CA ASP A 132 -9.17 23.12 18.32
C ASP A 132 -8.10 23.85 19.18
N LEU A 133 -8.09 25.19 19.22
CA LEU A 133 -7.22 26.00 20.10
C LEU A 133 -7.52 25.83 21.59
N HIS A 134 -8.81 25.80 21.98
CA HIS A 134 -9.20 25.57 23.37
C HIS A 134 -8.72 24.20 23.86
N GLY A 135 -8.84 23.19 23.00
CA GLY A 135 -8.34 21.86 23.27
C GLY A 135 -6.82 21.79 23.45
N LEU A 136 -6.08 22.44 22.56
CA LEU A 136 -4.62 22.52 22.63
C LEU A 136 -4.16 23.26 23.91
N ARG A 137 -4.83 24.36 24.26
CA ARG A 137 -4.57 25.12 25.48
C ARG A 137 -4.87 24.30 26.75
N SER A 138 -5.91 23.46 26.71
CA SER A 138 -6.23 22.53 27.80
C SER A 138 -5.12 21.49 27.96
N LEU A 139 -4.61 20.92 26.86
CA LEU A 139 -3.53 19.93 26.88
C LEU A 139 -2.21 20.51 27.40
N HIS A 140 -1.88 21.75 27.03
CA HIS A 140 -0.68 22.43 27.52
C HIS A 140 -0.75 22.74 29.03
N ARG A 141 -1.96 22.91 29.58
CA ARG A 141 -2.16 23.20 31.02
C ARG A 141 -2.31 21.95 31.90
N MET A 142 -2.39 20.76 31.31
CA MET A 142 -2.52 19.51 32.06
C MET A 142 -1.19 19.08 32.69
N THR A 143 -1.27 18.59 33.92
CA THR A 143 -0.16 17.98 34.66
C THR A 143 0.24 16.64 34.01
N PRO A 144 1.46 16.12 34.23
CA PRO A 144 1.93 14.88 33.61
C PRO A 144 1.03 13.67 33.86
N GLN A 145 0.47 13.54 35.07
CA GLN A 145 -0.48 12.48 35.42
C GLN A 145 -1.77 12.58 34.60
N GLN A 146 -2.34 13.79 34.45
CA GLN A 146 -3.54 14.02 33.64
C GLN A 146 -3.32 13.77 32.14
N ARG A 147 -2.07 13.89 31.64
CA ARG A 147 -1.74 13.60 30.24
C ARG A 147 -1.80 12.12 29.92
N SER A 148 -1.49 11.23 30.88
CA SER A 148 -1.58 9.78 30.69
C SER A 148 -3.02 9.27 30.63
N GLU A 149 -3.93 9.93 31.35
CA GLU A 149 -5.37 9.63 31.33
C GLU A 149 -6.13 10.37 30.21
N PHE A 150 -5.47 11.32 29.54
CA PHE A 150 -6.10 12.12 28.51
C PHE A 150 -6.29 11.30 27.24
N ALA A 151 -7.51 10.84 27.00
CA ALA A 151 -7.89 10.12 25.79
C ALA A 151 -7.55 10.92 24.53
N LEU A 152 -6.38 10.63 23.94
CA LEU A 152 -5.86 11.21 22.70
C LEU A 152 -6.91 11.15 21.56
N GLN A 153 -7.80 10.17 21.64
CA GLN A 153 -8.97 9.96 20.79
C GLN A 153 -9.91 11.18 20.67
N LYS A 154 -10.03 12.03 21.70
CA LYS A 154 -10.85 13.26 21.62
C LYS A 154 -10.24 14.34 20.72
N PHE A 155 -8.95 14.27 20.46
CA PHE A 155 -8.19 15.26 19.67
C PHE A 155 -7.70 14.74 18.33
N LEU A 156 -7.54 13.43 18.21
CA LEU A 156 -7.35 12.76 16.95
C LEU A 156 -8.66 12.79 16.16
N ARG A 157 -8.75 13.72 15.20
CA ARG A 157 -9.74 13.57 14.13
C ARG A 157 -9.33 12.38 13.28
N LEU A 158 -9.92 11.23 13.59
CA LEU A 158 -10.09 10.14 12.66
C LEU A 158 -10.95 10.67 11.52
N SER A 159 -10.33 11.18 10.46
CA SER A 159 -11.05 11.47 9.23
C SER A 159 -11.33 10.13 8.55
N LEU A 160 -12.38 9.46 9.01
CA LEU A 160 -12.99 8.38 8.26
C LEU A 160 -13.67 9.01 7.04
N PRO A 161 -13.45 8.50 5.82
CA PRO A 161 -14.16 9.01 4.67
C PRO A 161 -15.68 8.85 4.91
N VAL A 162 -16.50 9.76 4.36
CA VAL A 162 -17.91 9.95 4.78
C VAL A 162 -18.76 8.67 4.77
N TRP A 163 -18.41 7.68 3.96
CA TRP A 163 -19.06 6.36 3.87
C TRP A 163 -18.69 5.38 4.99
N LEU A 164 -17.58 5.64 5.71
CA LEU A 164 -17.15 4.96 6.93
C LEU A 164 -17.55 5.74 8.19
N SER A 165 -18.30 6.85 8.06
CA SER A 165 -18.90 7.47 9.23
C SER A 165 -19.90 6.46 9.81
N PRO A 166 -19.72 6.01 11.06
CA PRO A 166 -20.62 5.02 11.62
C PRO A 166 -22.01 5.65 11.61
N SER A 167 -22.92 5.10 10.80
CA SER A 167 -24.34 5.29 11.02
C SER A 167 -24.64 4.54 12.31
N ILE A 168 -24.40 5.21 13.44
CA ILE A 168 -24.79 4.76 14.77
C ILE A 168 -26.31 4.73 14.74
N THR A 169 -26.85 3.60 14.28
CA THR A 169 -28.28 3.35 14.17
C THR A 169 -28.78 2.70 15.46
N TYR A 170 -27.86 2.30 16.34
CA TYR A 170 -28.10 1.90 17.71
C TYR A 170 -26.86 2.30 18.52
N ASP A 171 -27.02 3.16 19.53
CA ASP A 171 -26.06 3.23 20.63
C ASP A 171 -26.37 1.98 21.49
N PRO A 172 -25.58 0.89 21.42
CA PRO A 172 -25.79 -0.22 22.33
C PRO A 172 -25.69 0.33 23.74
N THR A 173 -26.64 -0.05 24.58
CA THR A 173 -26.60 0.40 25.97
C THR A 173 -25.30 -0.12 26.61
N PRO A 174 -24.67 0.62 27.54
CA PRO A 174 -23.41 0.19 28.17
C PRO A 174 -23.47 -1.24 28.75
N LYS A 175 -24.67 -1.72 29.08
CA LYS A 175 -24.93 -3.09 29.52
C LYS A 175 -24.75 -4.12 28.41
N GLU A 176 -25.22 -3.85 27.19
CA GLU A 176 -25.06 -4.75 26.03
C GLU A 176 -23.60 -4.82 25.59
N LEU A 177 -22.88 -3.69 25.67
CA LEU A 177 -21.45 -3.65 25.39
C LEU A 177 -20.65 -4.43 26.46
N LEU A 178 -21.04 -4.32 27.73
CA LEU A 178 -20.44 -5.10 28.81
C LEU A 178 -20.79 -6.59 28.76
N THR A 179 -21.96 -6.98 28.26
CA THR A 179 -22.30 -8.40 28.06
C THR A 179 -21.52 -8.99 26.91
N VAL A 180 -21.39 -8.29 25.77
CA VAL A 180 -20.58 -8.75 24.65
C VAL A 180 -19.11 -8.82 25.04
N LEU A 181 -18.59 -7.83 25.78
CA LEU A 181 -17.23 -7.86 26.29
C LEU A 181 -17.02 -8.98 27.33
N ARG A 182 -17.99 -9.24 28.23
CA ARG A 182 -17.91 -10.39 29.15
C ARG A 182 -18.01 -11.73 28.44
N GLU A 183 -18.86 -11.87 27.44
CA GLU A 183 -18.97 -13.11 26.65
C GLU A 183 -17.68 -13.36 25.87
N ARG A 184 -17.05 -12.30 25.32
CA ARG A 184 -15.76 -12.40 24.65
C ARG A 184 -14.63 -12.67 25.64
N GLU A 185 -14.63 -12.03 26.80
CA GLU A 185 -13.67 -12.27 27.88
C GLU A 185 -13.83 -13.67 28.46
N GLN A 186 -15.06 -14.22 28.56
CA GLN A 186 -15.34 -15.60 28.95
C GLN A 186 -14.92 -16.62 27.89
N ALA A 187 -15.11 -16.31 26.61
CA ALA A 187 -14.63 -17.14 25.50
C ALA A 187 -13.09 -17.15 25.44
N ILE A 188 -12.47 -16.00 25.65
CA ILE A 188 -11.01 -15.85 25.69
C ILE A 188 -10.45 -16.48 26.96
N THR A 189 -11.06 -16.32 28.13
CA THR A 189 -10.63 -16.99 29.38
C THR A 189 -10.84 -18.50 29.32
N GLY A 190 -11.87 -18.99 28.64
CA GLY A 190 -12.03 -20.42 28.36
C GLY A 190 -10.96 -20.97 27.42
N GLN A 191 -10.61 -20.24 26.35
CA GLN A 191 -9.52 -20.62 25.44
C GLN A 191 -8.14 -20.49 26.09
N THR A 192 -7.89 -19.43 26.85
CA THR A 192 -6.64 -19.27 27.59
C THR A 192 -6.54 -20.23 28.76
N GLN A 193 -7.63 -20.61 29.45
CA GLN A 193 -7.59 -21.69 30.43
C GLN A 193 -7.40 -23.06 29.79
N ALA A 194 -7.90 -23.31 28.58
CA ALA A 194 -7.62 -24.54 27.84
C ALA A 194 -6.16 -24.60 27.34
N ILE A 195 -5.60 -23.46 26.94
CA ILE A 195 -4.18 -23.33 26.56
C ILE A 195 -3.27 -23.41 27.79
N VAL A 196 -3.63 -22.74 28.89
CA VAL A 196 -2.89 -22.79 30.18
C VAL A 196 -2.99 -24.17 30.81
N ALA A 197 -4.15 -24.84 30.78
CA ALA A 197 -4.27 -26.21 31.27
C ALA A 197 -3.51 -27.22 30.38
N ALA A 198 -3.35 -26.94 29.08
CA ALA A 198 -2.49 -27.73 28.19
C ALA A 198 -0.99 -27.38 28.33
N LEU A 199 -0.65 -26.29 29.01
CA LEU A 199 0.72 -25.83 29.30
C LEU A 199 1.16 -26.13 30.74
N VAL A 200 0.29 -26.70 31.58
CA VAL A 200 0.55 -26.96 33.02
C VAL A 200 0.65 -28.48 33.33
N GLU A 201 0.77 -29.34 32.32
CA GLU A 201 1.12 -30.75 32.55
C GLU A 201 2.65 -30.94 32.57
N ASP A 202 3.20 -30.93 33.79
CA ASP A 202 4.43 -31.57 34.31
C ASP A 202 5.32 -30.63 35.16
N ASP A 203 4.79 -30.29 36.34
CA ASP A 203 5.33 -29.36 37.33
C ASP A 203 6.38 -30.01 38.26
N ASP A 204 7.36 -30.76 37.72
CA ASP A 204 8.50 -31.29 38.48
C ASP A 204 9.83 -31.31 37.69
N ALA A 205 9.93 -30.59 36.58
CA ALA A 205 11.22 -30.22 36.01
C ALA A 205 11.49 -28.75 36.31
N GLU A 206 12.66 -28.44 36.87
CA GLU A 206 13.18 -27.09 37.00
C GLU A 206 13.35 -26.50 35.58
N GLU A 207 12.26 -25.99 35.01
CA GLU A 207 12.24 -25.39 33.67
C GLU A 207 12.91 -24.02 33.75
N GLU A 208 14.13 -23.98 33.21
CA GLU A 208 14.74 -22.79 32.66
C GLU A 208 13.67 -22.05 31.85
N GLU A 209 13.22 -20.89 32.31
CA GLU A 209 12.39 -19.99 31.51
C GLU A 209 13.17 -19.70 30.22
N GLU A 210 12.89 -20.44 29.14
CA GLU A 210 13.46 -20.16 27.83
C GLU A 210 13.07 -18.73 27.47
N GLU A 211 14.02 -17.80 27.62
CA GLU A 211 13.86 -16.41 27.26
C GLU A 211 13.36 -16.36 25.81
N GLN A 212 12.08 -16.04 25.62
CA GLN A 212 11.51 -15.95 24.29
C GLN A 212 12.36 -14.98 23.45
N PRO A 213 12.79 -15.39 22.24
CA PRO A 213 13.70 -14.59 21.45
C PRO A 213 13.10 -13.21 21.20
N SER A 214 13.92 -12.18 21.41
CA SER A 214 13.49 -10.78 21.35
C SER A 214 13.02 -10.32 19.95
N PHE A 215 13.31 -11.11 18.92
CA PHE A 215 13.00 -10.83 17.52
C PHE A 215 12.48 -12.05 16.74
N HIS A 216 11.49 -11.83 15.88
CA HIS A 216 11.07 -12.77 14.84
C HIS A 216 11.39 -12.23 13.45
N PHE A 217 11.85 -13.10 12.55
CA PHE A 217 12.15 -12.76 11.17
C PHE A 217 11.12 -13.37 10.23
N LEU A 218 10.64 -12.58 9.28
CA LEU A 218 9.79 -13.02 8.19
C LEU A 218 10.47 -12.68 6.87
N LEU A 219 10.84 -13.70 6.11
CA LEU A 219 11.42 -13.55 4.79
C LEU A 219 10.38 -13.88 3.73
N THR A 220 10.08 -12.92 2.87
CA THR A 220 9.09 -13.08 1.79
C THR A 220 9.78 -13.06 0.43
N LEU A 221 9.50 -14.07 -0.39
CA LEU A 221 10.03 -14.24 -1.74
C LEU A 221 8.89 -14.02 -2.76
N THR A 222 8.87 -12.85 -3.40
CA THR A 222 7.90 -12.46 -4.46
C THR A 222 8.63 -12.03 -5.75
N ASP A 223 8.18 -10.96 -6.43
CA ASP A 223 8.98 -10.17 -7.37
C ASP A 223 10.27 -9.57 -6.76
N ARG A 224 10.30 -9.43 -5.44
CA ARG A 224 11.39 -8.87 -4.66
C ARG A 224 11.68 -9.73 -3.43
N LEU A 225 12.89 -9.61 -2.88
CA LEU A 225 13.23 -10.25 -1.62
C LEU A 225 13.12 -9.23 -0.47
N SER A 226 12.21 -9.48 0.46
CA SER A 226 12.03 -8.64 1.64
C SER A 226 12.19 -9.42 2.94
N LEU A 227 12.95 -8.83 3.87
CA LEU A 227 13.09 -9.30 5.24
C LEU A 227 12.34 -8.35 6.17
N SER A 228 11.32 -8.86 6.84
CA SER A 228 10.61 -8.17 7.91
C SER A 228 11.13 -8.64 9.27
N ILE A 229 11.45 -7.69 10.15
CA ILE A 229 11.88 -7.94 11.52
C ILE A 229 10.77 -7.46 12.44
N LEU A 230 10.23 -8.35 13.26
CA LEU A 230 9.23 -8.05 14.27
C LEU A 230 9.90 -8.08 15.64
N GLY A 231 9.96 -6.93 16.32
CA GLY A 231 10.50 -6.85 17.67
C GLY A 231 9.44 -7.10 18.73
N SER A 232 9.87 -7.39 19.96
CA SER A 232 9.03 -7.62 21.14
C SER A 232 7.98 -6.52 21.41
N SER A 233 8.25 -5.28 21.00
CA SER A 233 7.31 -4.15 21.10
C SER A 233 6.18 -4.16 20.05
N GLY A 234 6.13 -5.16 19.16
CA GLY A 234 5.22 -5.21 18.01
C GLY A 234 5.62 -4.30 16.84
N LYS A 235 6.77 -3.62 16.93
CA LYS A 235 7.32 -2.83 15.82
C LYS A 235 7.79 -3.76 14.71
N GLN A 236 7.37 -3.46 13.48
CA GLN A 236 7.80 -4.17 12.27
C GLN A 236 8.71 -3.29 11.42
N LEU A 237 9.86 -3.83 11.02
CA LEU A 237 10.81 -3.20 10.10
C LEU A 237 10.95 -4.06 8.85
N THR A 238 10.57 -3.54 7.69
CA THR A 238 10.77 -4.23 6.40
C THR A 238 11.99 -3.69 5.67
N ILE A 239 12.94 -4.58 5.41
CA ILE A 239 14.20 -4.34 4.73
C ILE A 239 14.16 -5.00 3.36
N ARG A 240 14.46 -4.23 2.31
CA ARG A 240 14.75 -4.78 0.99
C ARG A 240 16.22 -5.12 0.93
N LEU A 241 16.53 -6.36 0.56
CA LEU A 241 17.91 -6.84 0.48
C LEU A 241 18.55 -6.36 -0.82
N ASN A 242 19.87 -6.17 -0.80
CA ASN A 242 20.63 -5.79 -1.99
C ASN A 242 20.88 -7.03 -2.85
N ASP A 243 21.07 -6.86 -4.16
CA ASP A 243 21.24 -7.97 -5.13
C ASP A 243 22.26 -9.02 -4.71
N ALA A 244 23.41 -8.58 -4.17
CA ALA A 244 24.50 -9.47 -3.77
C ALA A 244 24.16 -10.38 -2.58
N GLY A 245 23.31 -9.91 -1.66
CA GLY A 245 22.80 -10.71 -0.53
C GLY A 245 21.54 -11.48 -0.89
N ALA A 246 20.78 -10.99 -1.88
CA ALA A 246 19.49 -11.57 -2.25
C ALA A 246 19.61 -12.97 -2.84
N SER A 247 20.65 -13.24 -3.63
CA SER A 247 20.89 -14.58 -4.18
C SER A 247 21.20 -15.61 -3.10
N GLN A 248 22.02 -15.23 -2.10
CA GLN A 248 22.39 -16.09 -0.98
C GLN A 248 21.20 -16.39 -0.07
N VAL A 249 20.51 -15.33 0.36
CA VAL A 249 19.34 -15.44 1.26
C VAL A 249 18.21 -16.19 0.54
N GLY A 250 17.97 -15.87 -0.73
CA GLY A 250 16.99 -16.55 -1.56
C GLY A 250 17.26 -18.05 -1.68
N PHE A 251 18.50 -18.45 -1.96
CA PHE A 251 18.87 -19.86 -2.06
C PHE A 251 18.67 -20.61 -0.74
N LEU A 252 19.20 -20.08 0.38
CA LEU A 252 19.04 -20.74 1.68
C LEU A 252 17.57 -20.81 2.10
N ALA A 253 16.76 -19.82 1.73
CA ALA A 253 15.32 -19.83 2.00
C ALA A 253 14.58 -20.97 1.28
N THR A 254 15.14 -21.53 0.19
CA THR A 254 14.53 -22.66 -0.51
C THR A 254 14.82 -24.02 0.12
N HIS A 255 15.83 -24.10 0.99
CA HIS A 255 16.24 -25.36 1.62
C HIS A 255 15.45 -25.64 2.90
N GLY A 256 14.33 -24.97 3.17
CA GLY A 256 13.54 -25.21 4.37
C GLY A 256 14.10 -24.50 5.62
N GLN A 257 13.25 -24.38 6.64
CA GLN A 257 13.57 -23.63 7.85
C GLN A 257 14.60 -24.39 8.69
N GLY A 258 15.76 -23.76 8.94
CA GLY A 258 16.79 -24.29 9.84
C GLY A 258 17.65 -25.43 9.28
N GLU A 259 17.50 -25.79 8.00
CA GLU A 259 18.31 -26.84 7.37
C GLU A 259 19.75 -26.37 7.11
N TRP A 260 20.71 -27.21 7.45
CA TRP A 260 22.13 -26.96 7.22
C TRP A 260 22.50 -27.28 5.78
N THR A 261 23.05 -26.30 5.06
CA THR A 261 23.61 -26.51 3.73
C THR A 261 25.12 -26.57 3.80
N ALA A 262 25.70 -27.63 3.22
CA ALA A 262 27.14 -27.75 3.10
C ALA A 262 27.70 -26.63 2.24
N ARG A 263 28.79 -26.00 2.69
CA ARG A 263 29.47 -24.94 1.95
C ARG A 263 29.85 -25.41 0.55
N GLU A 264 30.36 -26.63 0.40
CA GLU A 264 30.73 -27.14 -0.92
C GLU A 264 29.54 -27.16 -1.89
N GLU A 265 28.32 -27.48 -1.44
CA GLU A 265 27.13 -27.45 -2.30
C GLU A 265 26.81 -26.02 -2.76
N PHE A 266 26.98 -25.05 -1.87
CA PHE A 266 26.81 -23.63 -2.14
C PHE A 266 27.77 -23.10 -3.22
N PHE A 267 29.06 -23.50 -3.16
CA PHE A 267 30.14 -23.03 -4.05
C PHE A 267 30.38 -23.90 -5.29
N LYS A 268 29.96 -25.16 -5.30
CA LYS A 268 30.23 -26.07 -6.42
C LYS A 268 29.09 -26.12 -7.43
N LYS A 269 27.87 -25.77 -7.02
CA LYS A 269 26.66 -26.18 -7.74
C LYS A 269 25.72 -25.02 -8.11
N TYR A 270 25.70 -23.91 -7.36
CA TYR A 270 24.59 -22.95 -7.50
C TYR A 270 24.90 -21.45 -7.41
N LEU A 271 25.90 -21.00 -6.62
CA LEU A 271 25.99 -19.56 -6.28
C LEU A 271 27.37 -18.91 -6.36
N TYR A 272 28.48 -19.62 -6.40
CA TYR A 272 29.80 -18.99 -6.56
C TYR A 272 30.66 -19.89 -7.40
N THR A 273 31.68 -19.34 -8.07
CA THR A 273 32.71 -20.18 -8.71
C THR A 273 33.74 -20.62 -7.67
N ILE A 274 34.33 -21.79 -7.87
CA ILE A 274 35.38 -22.34 -6.99
C ILE A 274 36.50 -21.30 -6.84
N GLY A 275 36.85 -20.93 -5.59
CA GLY A 275 37.88 -19.92 -5.27
C GLY A 275 37.35 -18.53 -4.88
N GLN A 276 36.03 -18.32 -4.87
CA GLN A 276 35.40 -17.03 -4.49
C GLN A 276 34.95 -16.94 -3.02
N ASP A 277 35.58 -17.70 -2.13
CA ASP A 277 35.20 -17.82 -0.71
C ASP A 277 35.12 -16.48 0.05
N ASN A 278 36.04 -15.57 -0.28
CA ASN A 278 36.09 -14.25 0.32
C ASN A 278 34.88 -13.39 -0.07
N LEU A 279 34.29 -13.62 -1.26
CA LEU A 279 33.12 -12.86 -1.72
C LEU A 279 31.88 -13.24 -0.92
N PHE A 280 31.64 -14.53 -0.68
CA PHE A 280 30.53 -14.98 0.16
C PHE A 280 30.61 -14.37 1.56
N THR A 281 31.77 -14.51 2.22
CA THR A 281 31.99 -13.99 3.58
C THR A 281 31.79 -12.48 3.63
N ARG A 282 32.22 -11.76 2.58
CA ARG A 282 32.00 -10.31 2.46
C ARG A 282 30.53 -9.93 2.27
N HIS A 283 29.79 -10.65 1.43
CA HIS A 283 28.36 -10.42 1.21
C HIS A 283 27.53 -10.73 2.46
N HIS A 284 27.83 -11.84 3.14
CA HIS A 284 27.28 -12.18 4.45
C HIS A 284 27.48 -11.04 5.47
N LYS A 285 28.74 -10.65 5.71
CA LYS A 285 29.08 -9.57 6.65
C LYS A 285 28.38 -8.25 6.29
N ARG A 286 28.34 -7.91 5.00
CA ARG A 286 27.67 -6.69 4.51
C ARG A 286 26.15 -6.74 4.73
N THR A 287 25.53 -7.90 4.54
CA THR A 287 24.08 -8.08 4.70
C THR A 287 23.68 -7.96 6.17
N ASN A 288 24.38 -8.64 7.08
CA ASN A 288 24.15 -8.49 8.52
C ASN A 288 24.42 -7.07 9.01
N ALA A 289 25.51 -6.43 8.57
CA ALA A 289 25.78 -5.03 8.93
C ALA A 289 24.68 -4.08 8.45
N GLN A 290 24.11 -4.29 7.27
CA GLN A 290 22.99 -3.50 6.78
C GLN A 290 21.72 -3.72 7.60
N ILE A 291 21.44 -4.96 8.01
CA ILE A 291 20.31 -5.30 8.88
C ILE A 291 20.47 -4.62 10.24
N ASN A 292 21.62 -4.80 10.90
CA ASN A 292 21.93 -4.24 12.21
C ASN A 292 21.90 -2.71 12.19
N ALA A 293 22.53 -2.07 11.21
CA ALA A 293 22.52 -0.61 11.09
C ALA A 293 21.10 -0.05 10.94
N ARG A 294 20.24 -0.77 10.20
CA ARG A 294 18.85 -0.34 9.98
C ARG A 294 17.98 -0.60 11.21
N ALA A 295 18.14 -1.74 11.88
CA ALA A 295 17.46 -2.05 13.14
C ALA A 295 17.84 -1.04 14.24
N GLN A 296 19.12 -0.68 14.35
CA GLN A 296 19.61 0.33 15.29
C GLN A 296 19.00 1.71 15.00
N LYS A 297 18.95 2.12 13.72
CA LYS A 297 18.34 3.40 13.32
C LYS A 297 16.86 3.50 13.70
N GLU A 298 16.12 2.40 13.61
CA GLU A 298 14.69 2.33 13.94
C GLU A 298 14.42 2.09 15.45
N GLY A 299 15.48 2.00 16.25
CA GLY A 299 15.40 1.84 17.70
C GLY A 299 14.92 0.46 18.14
N PHE A 300 15.31 -0.60 17.40
CA PHE A 300 15.14 -1.99 17.84
C PHE A 300 16.14 -2.35 18.94
N PHE A 301 17.32 -1.72 18.92
CA PHE A 301 18.30 -1.82 19.99
C PHE A 301 18.20 -0.60 20.91
N PRO A 302 18.40 -0.77 22.23
CA PRO A 302 18.57 0.37 23.13
C PRO A 302 19.70 1.25 22.57
N GLN A 303 19.43 2.53 22.37
CA GLN A 303 20.48 3.47 22.00
C GLN A 303 21.50 3.41 23.12
N ARG A 304 22.74 2.97 22.82
CA ARG A 304 23.86 3.12 23.73
C ARG A 304 23.79 4.57 24.19
N ALA A 305 23.57 4.79 25.48
CA ALA A 305 23.84 6.08 26.06
C ALA A 305 25.32 6.29 25.72
N VAL A 306 25.59 7.13 24.72
CA VAL A 306 26.95 7.53 24.38
C VAL A 306 27.38 8.35 25.59
N GLU A 307 27.85 7.67 26.61
CA GLU A 307 28.59 8.29 27.69
C GLU A 307 29.77 9.00 27.03
N GLN A 308 29.88 10.27 27.38
CA GLN A 308 30.64 11.30 26.69
C GLN A 308 32.15 11.14 26.94
N ASP A 309 32.75 10.03 26.54
CA ASP A 309 34.22 9.84 26.63
C ASP A 309 34.98 10.38 25.40
N GLN A 310 34.32 11.20 24.58
CA GLN A 310 34.93 11.85 23.41
C GLN A 310 35.56 13.23 23.69
N GLU A 311 35.82 13.60 24.94
CA GLU A 311 36.45 14.89 25.29
C GLU A 311 37.91 14.82 25.74
N ASN A 312 38.60 13.67 25.68
CA ASN A 312 40.04 13.59 26.03
C ASN A 312 40.88 12.68 25.13
N THR A 313 40.91 12.94 23.82
CA THR A 313 41.98 12.37 22.98
C THR A 313 42.39 13.35 21.87
N ASP A 314 42.79 14.55 22.29
CA ASP A 314 43.64 15.46 21.52
C ASP A 314 45.04 15.45 22.14
N VAL A 315 45.86 14.42 21.86
CA VAL A 315 47.34 14.52 21.95
C VAL A 315 47.98 13.53 20.97
N ASP A 316 48.65 14.09 19.95
CA ASP A 316 49.81 13.59 19.20
C ASP A 316 49.86 12.12 18.72
N THR A 317 49.84 11.89 17.40
CA THR A 317 51.07 11.52 16.68
C THR A 317 50.89 11.43 15.16
N SER A 318 51.71 12.22 14.46
CA SER A 318 52.09 12.08 13.06
C SER A 318 53.30 11.15 12.93
N SER A 319 53.20 10.05 12.18
CA SER A 319 54.26 9.23 11.52
C SER A 319 53.75 7.77 11.46
N ALA A 320 54.07 6.89 10.53
CA ALA A 320 54.74 6.86 9.23
C ALA A 320 54.37 5.50 8.62
N LEU A 321 54.46 5.39 7.30
CA LEU A 321 54.38 4.12 6.56
C LEU A 321 55.54 3.17 6.93
N SER A 322 55.24 1.90 7.23
CA SER A 322 56.05 0.69 6.95
C SER A 322 55.35 -0.52 7.59
N ASN A 323 54.81 -1.45 6.79
CA ASN A 323 55.36 -2.77 6.44
C ASN A 323 55.24 -3.85 7.54
N GLU A 324 54.64 -4.96 7.11
CA GLU A 324 54.85 -6.38 7.44
C GLU A 324 55.80 -6.70 8.61
N ASP A 325 55.29 -7.42 9.61
CA ASP A 325 55.75 -8.78 9.89
C ASP A 325 54.91 -9.49 10.96
N GLU A 326 54.83 -10.81 10.79
CA GLU A 326 54.24 -11.81 11.67
C GLU A 326 54.83 -11.77 13.09
N HIS A 327 53.98 -11.89 14.12
CA HIS A 327 54.27 -12.78 15.23
C HIS A 327 53.01 -13.08 16.06
N ASP A 328 52.80 -14.38 16.26
CA ASP A 328 51.97 -14.99 17.29
C ASP A 328 52.37 -14.48 18.69
N GLU A 329 51.41 -13.99 19.47
CA GLU A 329 51.49 -14.03 20.93
C GLU A 329 50.11 -14.22 21.53
N GLU A 330 49.88 -15.45 22.01
CA GLU A 330 48.89 -15.83 23.01
C GLU A 330 48.95 -14.85 24.19
N THR A 331 47.92 -14.02 24.35
CA THR A 331 47.68 -13.30 25.61
C THR A 331 46.26 -13.51 26.09
N ALA A 332 46.17 -14.41 27.05
CA ALA A 332 45.33 -14.39 28.24
C ALA A 332 44.01 -13.60 28.18
N ALA A 333 42.93 -14.39 28.19
CA ALA A 333 41.62 -14.11 28.75
C ALA A 333 41.63 -13.00 29.82
N THR A 334 41.23 -11.81 29.40
CA THR A 334 40.55 -10.86 30.28
C THR A 334 39.09 -10.97 29.90
N GLU A 335 38.30 -11.55 30.81
CA GLU A 335 36.84 -11.63 30.72
C GLU A 335 36.26 -10.21 30.77
N GLU A 336 36.34 -9.50 29.66
CA GLU A 336 35.39 -8.45 29.34
C GLU A 336 34.05 -9.18 29.16
N GLN A 337 33.25 -9.20 30.23
CA GLN A 337 31.80 -9.26 30.12
C GLN A 337 31.32 -7.98 29.43
N GLU A 338 31.74 -7.79 28.17
CA GLU A 338 31.06 -6.91 27.26
C GLU A 338 29.62 -7.41 27.21
N ASN A 339 28.69 -6.52 27.57
CA ASN A 339 27.30 -6.64 27.16
C ASN A 339 27.27 -6.71 25.63
N GLN A 340 27.52 -7.91 25.09
CA GLN A 340 27.27 -8.28 23.71
C GLN A 340 25.76 -8.23 23.56
N HIS A 341 25.24 -7.02 23.37
CA HIS A 341 23.90 -6.86 22.83
C HIS A 341 23.83 -7.76 21.61
N GLU A 342 22.98 -8.77 21.67
CA GLU A 342 22.82 -9.78 20.62
C GLU A 342 22.65 -9.07 19.28
N GLU A 343 23.71 -9.09 18.48
CA GLU A 343 23.62 -8.61 17.11
C GLU A 343 22.64 -9.51 16.38
N ILE A 344 21.74 -8.91 15.59
CA ILE A 344 20.86 -9.71 14.74
C ILE A 344 21.74 -10.42 13.72
N ASN A 345 21.81 -11.74 13.84
CA ASN A 345 22.53 -12.58 12.91
C ASN A 345 21.55 -13.43 12.10
N LEU A 346 21.41 -13.08 10.81
CA LEU A 346 20.50 -13.79 9.91
C LEU A 346 21.03 -15.19 9.54
N PHE A 347 22.34 -15.40 9.63
CA PHE A 347 23.01 -16.61 9.18
C PHE A 347 23.75 -17.31 10.31
N GLU A 348 23.59 -18.62 10.39
CA GLU A 348 24.34 -19.43 11.33
C GLU A 348 25.39 -20.24 10.59
N HIS A 349 26.56 -20.38 11.22
CA HIS A 349 27.70 -21.07 10.68
C HIS A 349 28.17 -22.14 11.66
N LYS A 350 28.30 -23.36 11.18
CA LYS A 350 28.82 -24.49 11.94
C LYS A 350 30.01 -25.10 11.21
N LYS A 351 31.10 -25.33 11.93
CA LYS A 351 32.23 -26.13 11.44
C LYS A 351 32.18 -27.51 12.09
N GLU A 352 32.20 -28.56 11.30
CA GLU A 352 32.31 -29.94 11.76
C GLU A 352 33.54 -30.57 11.09
N GLY A 353 34.64 -30.66 11.82
CA GLY A 353 35.92 -31.11 11.25
C GLY A 353 36.47 -30.13 10.20
N LEU A 354 36.63 -30.61 8.96
CA LEU A 354 37.07 -29.79 7.81
C LEU A 354 35.91 -29.16 7.05
N ASP A 355 34.68 -29.62 7.31
CA ASP A 355 33.50 -29.16 6.62
C ASP A 355 32.91 -27.93 7.30
N SER A 356 32.30 -27.06 6.49
CA SER A 356 31.58 -25.87 6.97
C SER A 356 30.17 -25.86 6.42
N PHE A 357 29.24 -25.50 7.28
CA PHE A 357 27.82 -25.52 7.01
C PHE A 357 27.22 -24.15 7.32
N TRP A 358 26.27 -23.74 6.48
CA TRP A 358 25.55 -22.48 6.61
C TRP A 358 24.06 -22.74 6.61
N ARG A 359 23.31 -21.96 7.39
CA ARG A 359 21.85 -21.94 7.35
C ARG A 359 21.32 -20.54 7.64
N LEU A 360 20.06 -20.29 7.29
CA LEU A 360 19.32 -19.19 7.88
C LEU A 360 19.00 -19.53 9.33
N THR A 361 18.97 -18.51 10.19
CA THR A 361 18.50 -18.68 11.57
C THR A 361 17.14 -19.38 11.60
N PRO A 362 16.91 -20.37 12.49
CA PRO A 362 15.63 -21.05 12.59
C PRO A 362 14.51 -20.11 13.04
N LEU A 363 14.83 -18.90 13.54
CA LEU A 363 13.89 -17.83 13.84
C LEU A 363 13.27 -17.18 12.59
N CYS A 364 13.75 -17.54 11.41
CA CYS A 364 13.26 -17.04 10.13
C CYS A 364 12.08 -17.88 9.63
N SER A 365 10.89 -17.29 9.64
CA SER A 365 9.74 -17.80 8.89
C SER A 365 9.90 -17.43 7.42
N ILE A 366 9.77 -18.41 6.53
CA ILE A 366 9.98 -18.23 5.10
C ILE A 366 8.64 -18.38 4.38
N GLU A 367 8.23 -17.33 3.69
CA GLU A 367 7.05 -17.32 2.84
C GLU A 367 7.44 -17.19 1.37
N VAL A 368 7.27 -18.29 0.64
CA VAL A 368 7.46 -18.32 -0.82
C VAL A 368 6.09 -18.23 -1.47
N PHE A 369 5.83 -17.11 -2.15
CA PHE A 369 4.58 -16.87 -2.89
C PHE A 369 3.28 -17.03 -2.06
N PRO A 370 3.16 -16.40 -0.88
CA PRO A 370 2.04 -16.68 0.04
C PRO A 370 0.67 -16.40 -0.60
N PHE A 371 0.51 -15.22 -1.24
CA PHE A 371 -0.73 -14.89 -1.94
C PHE A 371 -0.93 -15.74 -3.20
N LEU A 372 0.08 -15.86 -4.05
CA LEU A 372 -0.02 -16.61 -5.30
C LEU A 372 -0.40 -18.08 -5.06
N ARG A 373 0.22 -18.77 -4.10
CA ARG A 373 -0.11 -20.17 -3.79
C ARG A 373 -1.53 -20.33 -3.27
N SER A 374 -1.95 -19.49 -2.33
CA SER A 374 -3.30 -19.55 -1.78
C SER A 374 -4.36 -19.23 -2.83
N PHE A 375 -4.14 -18.19 -3.64
CA PHE A 375 -5.05 -17.81 -4.72
C PHE A 375 -5.10 -18.87 -5.84
N PHE A 376 -3.96 -19.46 -6.19
CA PHE A 376 -3.91 -20.58 -7.13
C PHE A 376 -4.69 -21.80 -6.64
N GLN A 377 -4.60 -22.14 -5.36
CA GLN A 377 -5.39 -23.22 -4.76
C GLN A 377 -6.90 -22.92 -4.80
N GLN A 378 -7.30 -21.67 -4.55
CA GLN A 378 -8.70 -21.23 -4.68
C GLN A 378 -9.18 -21.38 -6.13
N VAL A 379 -8.39 -20.92 -7.10
CA VAL A 379 -8.69 -21.07 -8.53
C VAL A 379 -8.81 -22.54 -8.92
N LYS A 380 -7.88 -23.41 -8.48
CA LYS A 380 -7.95 -24.86 -8.73
C LYS A 380 -9.21 -25.50 -8.15
N ARG A 381 -9.63 -25.10 -6.94
CA ARG A 381 -10.89 -25.57 -6.34
C ARG A 381 -12.10 -25.13 -7.16
N ALA A 382 -12.12 -23.88 -7.61
CA ALA A 382 -13.18 -23.36 -8.47
C ALA A 382 -13.22 -24.04 -9.85
N GLN A 383 -12.07 -24.37 -10.43
CA GLN A 383 -11.97 -25.14 -11.68
C GLN A 383 -12.48 -26.58 -11.52
N ALA A 384 -12.23 -27.22 -10.37
CA ALA A 384 -12.70 -28.57 -10.09
C ALA A 384 -14.22 -28.64 -9.86
N LEU A 385 -14.85 -27.53 -9.44
CA LEU A 385 -16.27 -27.43 -9.10
C LEU A 385 -16.96 -26.31 -9.92
N PRO A 386 -17.07 -26.46 -11.26
CA PRO A 386 -17.59 -25.41 -12.12
C PRO A 386 -19.07 -25.06 -11.88
N GLU A 387 -19.82 -25.96 -11.24
CA GLU A 387 -21.25 -25.78 -10.91
C GLU A 387 -21.48 -24.83 -9.73
N ASP A 388 -20.47 -24.56 -8.91
CA ASP A 388 -20.59 -23.68 -7.74
C ASP A 388 -19.88 -22.32 -7.99
N PRO A 389 -20.59 -21.32 -8.54
CA PRO A 389 -20.02 -20.00 -8.77
C PRO A 389 -19.73 -19.21 -7.49
N THR A 390 -20.12 -19.71 -6.31
CA THR A 390 -19.92 -19.02 -5.03
C THR A 390 -18.52 -19.17 -4.46
N LEU A 391 -17.74 -20.16 -4.94
CA LEU A 391 -16.38 -20.42 -4.46
C LEU A 391 -15.40 -19.30 -4.80
N LEU A 392 -15.58 -18.65 -5.95
CA LEU A 392 -14.76 -17.50 -6.35
C LEU A 392 -15.59 -16.61 -7.26
N SER A 393 -16.05 -15.49 -6.70
CA SER A 393 -16.82 -14.51 -7.46
C SER A 393 -15.94 -13.88 -8.54
N LEU A 394 -16.59 -13.39 -9.60
CA LEU A 394 -15.87 -12.78 -10.72
C LEU A 394 -15.15 -11.49 -10.29
N GLU A 395 -15.68 -10.77 -9.30
CA GLU A 395 -15.04 -9.57 -8.75
C GLU A 395 -13.81 -9.91 -7.89
N GLU A 396 -13.89 -10.93 -7.02
CA GLU A 396 -12.72 -11.44 -6.28
C GLU A 396 -11.64 -11.94 -7.23
N LEU A 397 -12.02 -12.61 -8.33
CA LEU A 397 -11.09 -13.05 -9.36
C LEU A 397 -10.38 -11.87 -10.03
N ARG A 398 -11.10 -10.80 -10.39
CA ARG A 398 -10.53 -9.57 -10.93
C ARG A 398 -9.55 -8.91 -9.96
N GLN A 399 -9.97 -8.74 -8.70
CA GLN A 399 -9.14 -8.12 -7.67
C GLN A 399 -7.90 -8.96 -7.39
N GLY A 400 -8.05 -10.28 -7.32
CA GLY A 400 -6.95 -11.22 -7.16
C GLY A 400 -5.98 -11.19 -8.33
N CYS A 401 -6.45 -11.11 -9.58
CA CYS A 401 -5.56 -10.91 -10.74
C CYS A 401 -4.86 -9.55 -10.74
N HIS A 402 -5.51 -8.49 -10.25
CA HIS A 402 -4.85 -7.19 -10.07
C HIS A 402 -3.71 -7.28 -9.05
N HIS A 403 -3.99 -7.82 -7.86
CA HIS A 403 -2.99 -7.99 -6.81
C HIS A 403 -1.86 -8.94 -7.24
N LEU A 404 -2.21 -10.02 -7.95
CA LEU A 404 -1.27 -10.92 -8.60
C LEU A 404 -0.27 -10.14 -9.45
N MET A 405 -0.76 -9.23 -10.30
CA MET A 405 0.13 -8.48 -11.20
C MET A 405 0.93 -7.37 -10.51
N GLU A 406 0.46 -6.86 -9.36
CA GLU A 406 1.20 -5.89 -8.56
C GLU A 406 2.38 -6.51 -7.82
N GLU A 407 2.22 -7.72 -7.29
CA GLU A 407 3.26 -8.42 -6.52
C GLU A 407 4.10 -9.40 -7.34
N TYR A 408 3.56 -9.91 -8.44
CA TYR A 408 4.13 -11.03 -9.19
C TYR A 408 4.21 -10.75 -10.71
N GLY A 409 3.77 -9.59 -11.18
CA GLY A 409 3.71 -9.29 -12.62
C GLY A 409 5.08 -9.22 -13.30
N LEU A 410 6.15 -8.90 -12.57
CA LEU A 410 7.50 -8.71 -13.14
C LEU A 410 8.32 -10.00 -13.23
N GLY A 411 7.92 -11.06 -12.53
CA GLY A 411 8.67 -12.32 -12.45
C GLY A 411 9.23 -12.61 -11.05
N PHE A 412 9.57 -13.86 -10.76
CA PHE A 412 10.17 -14.27 -9.49
C PHE A 412 11.53 -13.59 -9.29
N LEU A 413 11.69 -12.85 -8.19
CA LEU A 413 12.89 -12.09 -7.84
C LEU A 413 13.42 -11.19 -8.98
N ALA A 414 12.50 -10.67 -9.82
CA ALA A 414 12.84 -9.87 -11.00
C ALA A 414 13.65 -8.60 -10.68
N ASP A 415 13.53 -8.05 -9.48
CA ASP A 415 14.33 -6.91 -9.01
C ASP A 415 15.81 -7.28 -8.78
N HIS A 416 16.13 -8.57 -8.62
CA HIS A 416 17.47 -9.06 -8.28
C HIS A 416 18.13 -9.89 -9.38
N ILE A 417 17.35 -10.37 -10.36
CA ILE A 417 17.88 -11.08 -11.53
C ILE A 417 18.52 -10.08 -12.49
N LYS A 418 19.84 -10.16 -12.61
CA LYS A 418 20.64 -9.43 -13.60
C LYS A 418 20.74 -10.24 -14.89
N GLU A 419 20.85 -9.55 -16.02
CA GLU A 419 20.82 -10.13 -17.38
C GLU A 419 21.94 -11.15 -17.67
N ASN A 420 22.98 -11.26 -16.83
CA ASN A 420 24.15 -12.13 -17.08
C ASN A 420 24.65 -12.89 -15.83
N ASP A 421 23.79 -13.13 -14.83
CA ASP A 421 24.23 -13.78 -13.58
C ASP A 421 23.86 -15.28 -13.54
N ASP A 422 24.86 -16.14 -13.74
CA ASP A 422 24.77 -17.60 -13.55
C ASP A 422 24.36 -17.99 -12.10
N LEU A 423 24.40 -17.02 -11.18
CA LEU A 423 24.06 -17.13 -9.75
C LEU A 423 22.63 -17.60 -9.46
N TRP A 424 21.72 -17.57 -10.45
CA TRP A 424 20.30 -17.84 -10.25
C TRP A 424 19.82 -19.14 -10.90
N HIS A 425 20.71 -20.02 -11.38
CA HIS A 425 20.28 -21.29 -12.00
C HIS A 425 19.44 -22.18 -11.08
N TRP A 426 19.69 -22.14 -9.77
CA TRP A 426 18.89 -22.86 -8.77
C TRP A 426 17.43 -22.37 -8.70
N ALA A 427 17.18 -21.11 -9.04
CA ALA A 427 15.84 -20.49 -8.99
C ALA A 427 14.98 -20.89 -10.18
N LEU A 428 15.56 -21.50 -11.22
CA LEU A 428 14.88 -21.84 -12.46
C LEU A 428 13.62 -22.70 -12.26
N PRO A 429 13.64 -23.80 -11.48
CA PRO A 429 12.45 -24.62 -11.26
C PRO A 429 11.36 -23.86 -10.49
N LEU A 430 11.74 -23.01 -9.53
CA LEU A 430 10.80 -22.20 -8.76
C LEU A 430 10.15 -21.12 -9.63
N TYR A 431 10.92 -20.52 -10.53
CA TYR A 431 10.39 -19.57 -11.51
C TYR A 431 9.41 -20.28 -12.45
N GLN A 432 9.71 -21.49 -12.92
CA GLN A 432 8.80 -22.27 -13.75
C GLN A 432 7.46 -22.53 -13.04
N GLU A 433 7.51 -23.05 -11.80
CA GLU A 433 6.32 -23.28 -10.98
C GLU A 433 5.51 -21.99 -10.80
N TYR A 434 6.20 -20.91 -10.42
CA TYR A 434 5.63 -19.57 -10.27
C TYR A 434 4.89 -19.10 -11.52
N ARG A 435 5.56 -19.17 -12.68
CA ARG A 435 5.02 -18.73 -13.97
C ARG A 435 3.79 -19.54 -14.34
N GLU A 436 3.85 -20.86 -14.18
CA GLU A 436 2.72 -21.75 -14.46
C GLU A 436 1.51 -21.44 -13.58
N GLN A 437 1.71 -21.14 -12.30
CA GLN A 437 0.63 -20.74 -11.40
C GLN A 437 -0.02 -19.43 -11.84
N CYS A 438 0.78 -18.39 -12.13
CA CYS A 438 0.29 -17.11 -12.63
C CYS A 438 -0.49 -17.27 -13.94
N LEU A 439 0.06 -18.00 -14.92
CA LEU A 439 -0.60 -18.23 -16.21
C LEU A 439 -1.90 -19.04 -16.05
N SER A 440 -1.93 -20.02 -15.15
CA SER A 440 -3.14 -20.81 -14.88
C SER A 440 -4.26 -19.94 -14.30
N ILE A 441 -3.94 -19.03 -13.37
CA ILE A 441 -4.88 -18.06 -12.78
C ILE A 441 -5.41 -17.11 -13.87
N LEU A 442 -4.52 -16.51 -14.65
CA LEU A 442 -4.89 -15.55 -15.68
C LEU A 442 -5.74 -16.20 -16.78
N ASN A 443 -5.38 -17.40 -17.23
CA ASN A 443 -6.16 -18.16 -18.20
C ASN A 443 -7.57 -18.48 -17.66
N TYR A 444 -7.67 -18.89 -16.39
CA TYR A 444 -8.98 -19.11 -15.77
C TYR A 444 -9.83 -17.83 -15.75
N ALA A 445 -9.24 -16.69 -15.39
CA ALA A 445 -9.92 -15.41 -15.42
C ALA A 445 -10.41 -15.04 -16.84
N ILE A 446 -9.58 -15.25 -17.86
CA ILE A 446 -9.94 -15.00 -19.27
C ILE A 446 -11.14 -15.85 -19.69
N VAL A 447 -11.14 -17.13 -19.36
CA VAL A 447 -12.26 -18.05 -19.67
C VAL A 447 -13.53 -17.60 -18.96
N ARG A 448 -13.45 -17.28 -17.66
CA ARG A 448 -14.60 -16.81 -16.88
C ARG A 448 -15.17 -15.50 -17.42
N GLU A 449 -14.35 -14.52 -17.73
CA GLU A 449 -14.79 -13.25 -18.33
C GLU A 449 -15.41 -13.45 -19.71
N SER A 450 -14.86 -14.37 -20.51
CA SER A 450 -15.39 -14.70 -21.84
C SER A 450 -16.76 -15.38 -21.75
N THR A 451 -16.95 -16.33 -20.82
CA THR A 451 -18.28 -16.92 -20.56
C THR A 451 -19.27 -15.88 -20.06
N PHE A 452 -18.83 -14.95 -19.20
CA PHE A 452 -19.68 -13.87 -18.71
C PHE A 452 -20.08 -12.90 -19.84
N LEU A 453 -19.15 -12.59 -20.77
CA LEU A 453 -19.41 -11.73 -21.93
C LEU A 453 -20.56 -12.24 -22.80
N GLU A 454 -20.68 -13.56 -22.96
CA GLU A 454 -21.75 -14.20 -23.74
C GLU A 454 -23.14 -13.99 -23.10
N THR A 455 -23.20 -13.90 -21.76
CA THR A 455 -24.45 -13.69 -21.03
C THR A 455 -24.95 -12.25 -21.04
N LEU A 456 -24.05 -11.29 -21.33
CA LEU A 456 -24.39 -9.88 -21.27
C LEU A 456 -25.26 -9.44 -22.45
N THR A 457 -26.16 -8.51 -22.19
CA THR A 457 -26.99 -7.85 -23.21
C THR A 457 -26.65 -6.37 -23.38
N ASP A 458 -26.26 -5.68 -22.30
CA ASP A 458 -25.90 -4.26 -22.35
C ASP A 458 -24.55 -4.06 -23.08
N PRO A 459 -24.50 -3.27 -24.17
CA PRO A 459 -23.25 -2.96 -24.86
C PRO A 459 -22.20 -2.28 -23.96
N LYS A 460 -22.60 -1.50 -22.94
CA LYS A 460 -21.63 -0.84 -22.05
C LYS A 460 -20.89 -1.85 -21.18
N GLU A 461 -21.63 -2.77 -20.59
CA GLU A 461 -21.07 -3.86 -19.78
C GLU A 461 -20.20 -4.77 -20.64
N LYS A 462 -20.64 -5.10 -21.87
CA LYS A 462 -19.81 -5.84 -22.84
C LYS A 462 -18.47 -5.15 -23.09
N HIS A 463 -18.47 -3.84 -23.33
CA HIS A 463 -17.23 -3.10 -23.54
C HIS A 463 -16.30 -3.13 -22.32
N ALA A 464 -16.86 -3.07 -21.11
CA ALA A 464 -16.08 -3.18 -19.87
C ALA A 464 -15.43 -4.57 -19.74
N VAL A 465 -16.20 -5.64 -19.98
CA VAL A 465 -15.70 -7.01 -19.94
C VAL A 465 -14.66 -7.27 -21.03
N ILE A 466 -14.87 -6.81 -22.26
CA ILE A 466 -13.88 -6.94 -23.34
C ILE A 466 -12.58 -6.20 -22.98
N THR A 467 -12.67 -5.05 -22.31
CA THR A 467 -11.47 -4.35 -21.80
C THR A 467 -10.74 -5.21 -20.77
N SER A 468 -11.48 -5.82 -19.85
CA SER A 468 -10.89 -6.71 -18.82
C SER A 468 -10.21 -7.92 -19.46
N ILE A 469 -10.85 -8.58 -20.43
CA ILE A 469 -10.24 -9.68 -21.21
C ILE A 469 -8.96 -9.22 -21.91
N ALA A 470 -8.98 -8.05 -22.56
CA ALA A 470 -7.80 -7.48 -23.21
C ALA A 470 -6.64 -7.28 -22.22
N GLN A 471 -6.94 -6.77 -21.04
CA GLN A 471 -5.97 -6.54 -19.97
C GLN A 471 -5.40 -7.86 -19.43
N LEU A 472 -6.24 -8.88 -19.20
CA LEU A 472 -5.81 -10.20 -18.75
C LEU A 472 -4.87 -10.88 -19.75
N TYR A 473 -5.17 -10.81 -21.06
CA TYR A 473 -4.25 -11.28 -22.10
C TYR A 473 -2.93 -10.51 -22.10
N GLY A 474 -2.98 -9.19 -21.91
CA GLY A 474 -1.78 -8.36 -21.79
C GLY A 474 -0.90 -8.76 -20.61
N TRP A 475 -1.51 -9.07 -19.48
CA TRP A 475 -0.82 -9.60 -18.30
C TRP A 475 -0.27 -11.00 -18.51
N SER A 476 -1.03 -11.89 -19.18
CA SER A 476 -0.56 -13.23 -19.55
C SER A 476 0.69 -13.15 -20.41
N ALA A 477 0.71 -12.25 -21.40
CA ALA A 477 1.89 -12.01 -22.23
C ALA A 477 3.11 -11.54 -21.42
N ILE A 478 2.92 -10.63 -20.46
CA ILE A 478 4.01 -10.13 -19.58
C ILE A 478 4.58 -11.28 -18.74
N VAL A 479 3.72 -12.03 -18.04
CA VAL A 479 4.14 -13.19 -17.21
C VAL A 479 4.82 -14.26 -18.07
N ALA A 480 4.27 -14.54 -19.25
CA ALA A 480 4.81 -15.53 -20.17
C ALA A 480 6.22 -15.16 -20.65
N THR A 481 6.52 -13.87 -20.80
CA THR A 481 7.81 -13.34 -21.29
C THR A 481 8.95 -13.52 -20.31
N GLY A 482 8.67 -13.49 -18.99
CA GLY A 482 9.71 -13.44 -17.96
C GLY A 482 10.65 -14.66 -17.89
N LEU A 483 10.30 -15.77 -18.55
CA LEU A 483 11.09 -17.01 -18.58
C LEU A 483 11.10 -17.67 -19.95
N ASP A 484 11.35 -16.90 -21.00
CA ASP A 484 11.38 -17.48 -22.33
C ASP A 484 12.66 -18.28 -22.56
N LEU A 485 12.62 -19.56 -22.20
CA LEU A 485 13.81 -20.41 -22.13
C LEU A 485 14.15 -21.14 -23.42
N LYS A 486 13.21 -21.37 -24.35
CA LYS A 486 13.49 -22.23 -25.53
C LYS A 486 12.70 -21.93 -26.80
N ASP A 487 11.51 -21.33 -26.72
CA ASP A 487 10.59 -21.26 -27.88
C ASP A 487 10.48 -19.86 -28.51
N GLY A 488 11.41 -18.95 -28.18
CA GLY A 488 11.47 -17.62 -28.79
C GLY A 488 10.21 -16.77 -28.57
N GLY A 489 9.43 -17.06 -27.52
CA GLY A 489 8.35 -16.18 -27.04
C GLY A 489 7.05 -16.28 -27.83
N LEU A 490 6.86 -17.35 -28.59
CA LEU A 490 5.67 -17.55 -29.42
C LEU A 490 4.37 -17.42 -28.62
N PHE A 491 4.31 -18.01 -27.41
CA PHE A 491 3.13 -17.94 -26.55
C PHE A 491 2.84 -16.53 -26.03
N SER A 492 3.88 -15.79 -25.63
CA SER A 492 3.71 -14.41 -25.17
C SER A 492 3.30 -13.47 -26.31
N GLU A 493 3.80 -13.71 -27.53
CA GLU A 493 3.38 -12.98 -28.72
C GLU A 493 1.90 -13.23 -29.08
N GLU A 494 1.41 -14.46 -28.93
CA GLU A 494 0.01 -14.75 -29.20
C GLU A 494 -0.93 -14.02 -28.24
N ASP A 495 -0.60 -14.00 -26.95
CA ASP A 495 -1.39 -13.31 -25.93
C ASP A 495 -1.40 -11.80 -26.12
N ILE A 496 -0.25 -11.19 -26.45
CA ILE A 496 -0.22 -9.73 -26.74
C ILE A 496 -0.98 -9.41 -28.03
N LYS A 497 -0.96 -10.28 -29.05
CA LYS A 497 -1.80 -10.12 -30.26
C LYS A 497 -3.29 -10.12 -29.89
N LYS A 498 -3.75 -11.06 -29.05
CA LYS A 498 -5.14 -11.11 -28.57
C LYS A 498 -5.50 -9.85 -27.78
N SER A 499 -4.64 -9.41 -26.87
CA SER A 499 -4.80 -8.18 -26.09
C SER A 499 -5.00 -6.96 -26.99
N LEU A 500 -4.11 -6.75 -27.96
CA LEU A 500 -4.17 -5.63 -28.91
C LEU A 500 -5.40 -5.68 -29.81
N SER A 501 -5.82 -6.88 -30.25
CA SER A 501 -7.04 -7.06 -31.02
C SER A 501 -8.27 -6.57 -30.26
N TYR A 502 -8.43 -6.98 -28.98
CA TYR A 502 -9.56 -6.54 -28.16
C TYR A 502 -9.52 -5.04 -27.87
N TYR A 503 -8.36 -4.46 -27.52
CA TYR A 503 -8.26 -3.01 -27.35
C TYR A 503 -8.55 -2.24 -28.65
N GLY A 504 -8.15 -2.79 -29.80
CA GLY A 504 -8.45 -2.26 -31.13
C GLY A 504 -9.95 -2.22 -31.41
N GLN A 505 -10.67 -3.30 -31.11
CA GLN A 505 -12.14 -3.37 -31.21
C GLN A 505 -12.82 -2.30 -30.34
N MET A 506 -12.31 -2.08 -29.12
CA MET A 506 -12.82 -1.08 -28.18
C MET A 506 -12.34 0.35 -28.46
N ARG A 507 -11.44 0.54 -29.43
CA ARG A 507 -10.77 1.82 -29.76
C ARG A 507 -10.01 2.46 -28.58
N LYS A 508 -9.54 1.65 -27.62
CA LYS A 508 -8.77 2.09 -26.43
C LYS A 508 -7.27 2.12 -26.70
N ARG A 509 -6.83 3.11 -27.48
CA ARG A 509 -5.44 3.20 -27.96
C ARG A 509 -4.41 3.48 -26.87
N SER A 510 -4.77 4.28 -25.87
CA SER A 510 -3.87 4.60 -24.74
C SER A 510 -3.47 3.33 -23.99
N ASP A 511 -4.45 2.48 -23.71
CA ASP A 511 -4.30 1.29 -22.89
C ASP A 511 -3.53 0.22 -23.68
N ALA A 512 -3.88 0.03 -24.96
CA ALA A 512 -3.12 -0.82 -25.89
C ALA A 512 -1.64 -0.40 -25.96
N LYS A 513 -1.36 0.90 -26.08
CA LYS A 513 -0.01 1.43 -26.13
C LYS A 513 0.75 1.13 -24.85
N GLN A 514 0.13 1.36 -23.68
CA GLN A 514 0.76 1.12 -22.38
C GLN A 514 1.11 -0.36 -22.18
N VAL A 515 0.18 -1.27 -22.52
CA VAL A 515 0.40 -2.72 -22.40
C VAL A 515 1.51 -3.18 -23.35
N TYR A 516 1.48 -2.74 -24.62
CA TYR A 516 2.52 -3.08 -25.59
C TYR A 516 3.90 -2.53 -25.22
N GLN A 517 3.97 -1.30 -24.70
CA GLN A 517 5.23 -0.72 -24.22
C GLN A 517 5.84 -1.55 -23.09
N ARG A 518 5.04 -1.91 -22.08
CA ARG A 518 5.50 -2.76 -20.97
C ARG A 518 5.97 -4.14 -21.45
N TYR A 519 5.22 -4.76 -22.36
CA TYR A 519 5.60 -6.02 -22.98
C TYR A 519 6.93 -5.88 -23.73
N SER A 520 7.06 -4.87 -24.60
CA SER A 520 8.27 -4.62 -25.37
C SER A 520 9.49 -4.34 -24.48
N GLU A 521 9.34 -3.53 -23.44
CA GLU A 521 10.41 -3.20 -22.49
C GLU A 521 10.90 -4.46 -21.77
N LEU A 522 9.97 -5.27 -21.24
CA LEU A 522 10.32 -6.53 -20.58
C LEU A 522 10.96 -7.51 -21.56
N ARG A 523 10.43 -7.60 -22.78
CA ARG A 523 10.93 -8.51 -23.80
C ARG A 523 12.34 -8.15 -24.25
N SER A 524 12.62 -6.87 -24.48
CA SER A 524 13.97 -6.39 -24.83
C SER A 524 14.97 -6.53 -23.68
N ARG A 525 14.51 -6.52 -22.42
CA ARG A 525 15.35 -6.82 -21.25
C ARG A 525 15.74 -8.30 -21.20
N VAL A 526 14.80 -9.20 -21.50
CA VAL A 526 15.05 -10.65 -21.50
C VAL A 526 15.86 -11.09 -22.72
N ASP A 527 15.51 -10.58 -23.90
CA ASP A 527 16.19 -10.84 -25.17
C ASP A 527 16.43 -9.52 -25.92
N PRO A 528 17.64 -8.94 -25.81
CA PRO A 528 17.98 -7.70 -26.52
C PRO A 528 17.94 -7.82 -28.04
N SER A 529 17.98 -9.04 -28.59
CA SER A 529 17.90 -9.30 -30.02
C SER A 529 16.47 -9.49 -30.54
N TYR A 530 15.48 -9.42 -29.65
CA TYR A 530 14.08 -9.64 -30.00
C TYR A 530 13.57 -8.65 -31.05
N ILE A 531 13.02 -9.21 -32.12
CA ILE A 531 12.29 -8.49 -33.18
C ILE A 531 10.86 -9.05 -33.20
N PRO A 532 9.82 -8.21 -33.04
CA PRO A 532 8.44 -8.66 -33.12
C PRO A 532 8.14 -9.36 -34.45
N SER A 533 7.31 -10.41 -34.44
CA SER A 533 6.83 -11.02 -35.68
C SER A 533 6.10 -10.01 -36.59
N GLU A 534 6.15 -10.24 -37.91
CA GLU A 534 5.48 -9.36 -38.90
C GLU A 534 3.97 -9.21 -38.62
N GLU A 535 3.33 -10.27 -38.12
CA GLU A 535 1.93 -10.25 -37.72
C GLU A 535 1.67 -9.30 -36.56
N LEU A 536 2.49 -9.40 -35.50
CA LEU A 536 2.39 -8.53 -34.34
C LEU A 536 2.66 -7.07 -34.74
N GLN A 537 3.69 -6.83 -35.55
CA GLN A 537 4.02 -5.50 -36.04
C GLN A 537 2.88 -4.89 -36.87
N THR A 538 2.28 -5.67 -37.76
CA THR A 538 1.12 -5.24 -38.56
C THR A 538 -0.08 -4.87 -37.67
N LEU A 539 -0.33 -5.65 -36.62
CA LEU A 539 -1.40 -5.39 -35.67
C LEU A 539 -1.12 -4.14 -34.82
N VAL A 540 0.11 -3.97 -34.36
CA VAL A 540 0.57 -2.78 -33.62
C VAL A 540 0.36 -1.53 -34.47
N ASP A 541 0.77 -1.55 -35.74
CA ASP A 541 0.57 -0.43 -36.66
C ASP A 541 -0.91 -0.14 -36.89
N ALA A 542 -1.74 -1.17 -37.03
CA ALA A 542 -3.18 -1.01 -37.22
C ALA A 542 -3.88 -0.42 -35.99
N VAL A 543 -3.53 -0.86 -34.78
CA VAL A 543 -4.19 -0.47 -33.52
C VAL A 543 -3.66 0.86 -32.98
N LEU A 544 -2.34 1.05 -32.98
CA LEU A 544 -1.68 2.22 -32.38
C LEU A 544 -1.53 3.39 -33.36
N TYR A 545 -1.27 3.10 -34.64
CA TYR A 545 -1.01 4.10 -35.68
C TYR A 545 -1.98 3.98 -36.86
N PRO A 546 -3.31 4.00 -36.63
CA PRO A 546 -4.26 3.79 -37.71
C PRO A 546 -4.04 4.84 -38.79
N LYS A 547 -3.69 4.35 -40.00
CA LYS A 547 -3.50 5.20 -41.17
C LYS A 547 -4.71 6.12 -41.28
N ARG A 548 -4.48 7.41 -41.05
CA ARG A 548 -5.50 8.42 -41.15
C ARG A 548 -5.87 8.46 -42.63
N ASN A 549 -6.90 7.70 -43.01
CA ASN A 549 -7.35 7.61 -44.40
C ASN A 549 -7.49 9.03 -44.92
N SER A 550 -6.52 9.47 -45.72
CA SER A 550 -6.39 10.82 -46.24
C SER A 550 -7.41 11.11 -47.35
N SER A 551 -8.48 10.31 -47.41
CA SER A 551 -9.59 10.40 -48.36
C SER A 551 -10.53 11.58 -48.13
N ARG A 552 -10.08 12.64 -47.43
CA ARG A 552 -10.83 13.89 -47.22
C ARG A 552 -10.04 15.14 -47.63
N SER A 553 -9.50 15.16 -48.86
CA SER A 553 -9.16 16.42 -49.54
C SER A 553 -8.94 16.23 -51.05
N ARG A 554 -9.98 15.79 -51.78
CA ARG A 554 -10.01 15.91 -53.26
C ARG A 554 -11.45 15.91 -53.77
N LYS A 555 -12.27 16.84 -53.29
CA LYS A 555 -13.54 17.20 -53.94
C LYS A 555 -14.08 18.53 -53.40
N ALA A 556 -13.51 19.63 -53.88
CA ALA A 556 -14.19 20.93 -54.05
C ALA A 556 -13.26 21.98 -54.71
N ALA A 557 -12.42 21.59 -55.69
CA ALA A 557 -12.01 22.56 -56.70
C ALA A 557 -13.18 22.65 -57.67
N ARG A 558 -14.09 23.59 -57.37
CA ARG A 558 -15.19 24.05 -58.22
C ARG A 558 -14.61 24.45 -59.58
N GLU A 559 -14.93 23.69 -60.61
CA GLU A 559 -15.11 24.24 -61.94
C GLU A 559 -16.27 25.25 -61.85
N LYS A 560 -15.98 26.52 -62.12
CA LYS A 560 -16.99 27.52 -62.48
C LYS A 560 -17.01 27.59 -64.01
N PRO A 561 -18.19 27.58 -64.66
CA PRO A 561 -18.32 28.00 -66.04
C PRO A 561 -18.07 29.50 -66.20
#